data_AF-A0A356E5Z7-F1
#
_entry.id   AF-A0A356E5Z7-F1
#
_cell.length_a   1.000
_cell.length_b   1.000
_cell.length_c   1.000
_cell.angle_alpha   90.00
_cell.angle_beta   90.00
_cell.angle_gamma   90.00
#
_symmetry.space_group_name_H-M   'P 1'
#
loop_
_entity.id
_entity.type
_entity.pdbx_description
1 polymer ?
#
loop_
_entity_poly.entity_id
_entity_poly.type
_entity_poly.pdbx_seq_one_letter_code
_entity_poly.pdbx_strand_id
1 'polypeptide(L)' 'MKPFMCEDFLLSNETARTLYHEYAKHQPIFDYHCHLNPKDIAENRQFKDLTEIWLEGDHYKWRALRS' A
#
# COMPACT_ATOMS: atom_id res chain seq x y z
N MET A 1 -0.42 -20.12 -16.57
CA MET A 1 0.38 -19.27 -15.67
C MET A 1 -0.43 -18.01 -15.40
N LYS A 2 -0.57 -17.58 -14.15
CA LYS A 2 -1.30 -16.34 -13.85
C LYS A 2 -0.49 -15.12 -14.34
N PRO A 3 -1.12 -14.07 -14.87
CA PRO A 3 -0.42 -12.81 -15.14
C PRO A 3 0.22 -12.25 -13.87
N PHE A 4 1.37 -11.60 -14.00
CA PHE A 4 2.01 -10.89 -12.88
C PHE A 4 1.05 -9.84 -12.30
N MET A 5 0.86 -9.84 -10.97
CA MET A 5 -0.08 -8.98 -10.24
C MET A 5 -1.53 -8.98 -10.78
N CYS A 6 -2.08 -10.12 -11.19
CA CYS A 6 -3.50 -10.23 -11.51
C CYS A 6 -4.41 -10.06 -10.26
N GLU A 7 -5.72 -10.01 -10.42
CA GLU A 7 -6.71 -9.91 -9.32
C GLU A 7 -6.57 -10.98 -8.21
N ASP A 8 -6.00 -12.15 -8.55
CA ASP A 8 -5.71 -13.23 -7.60
C ASP A 8 -4.25 -13.23 -7.12
N PHE A 9 -3.60 -12.07 -7.11
CA PHE A 9 -2.22 -11.92 -6.66
C PHE A 9 -2.06 -12.44 -5.22
N LEU A 10 -1.08 -13.32 -5.01
CA LEU A 10 -0.85 -14.06 -3.75
C LEU A 10 -1.96 -15.02 -3.31
N LEU A 11 -3.06 -15.16 -4.06
CA LEU A 11 -4.16 -16.09 -3.76
C LEU A 11 -3.95 -17.41 -4.51
N SER A 12 -3.57 -18.46 -3.78
CA SER A 12 -3.13 -19.74 -4.35
C SER A 12 -4.22 -20.81 -4.45
N ASN A 13 -5.41 -20.60 -3.88
CA ASN A 13 -6.52 -21.56 -3.90
C ASN A 13 -7.89 -20.85 -3.85
N GLU A 14 -8.96 -21.59 -4.14
CA GLU A 14 -10.33 -21.04 -4.19
C GLU A 14 -10.79 -20.48 -2.85
N THR A 15 -10.47 -21.14 -1.73
CA THR A 15 -10.80 -20.61 -0.39
C THR A 15 -10.17 -19.23 -0.15
N ALA A 16 -8.91 -19.03 -0.53
CA ALA A 16 -8.23 -17.74 -0.40
C ALA A 16 -8.88 -16.66 -1.28
N ARG A 17 -9.33 -17.03 -2.48
CA ARG A 17 -10.05 -16.13 -3.40
C ARG A 17 -11.38 -15.70 -2.81
N THR A 18 -12.18 -16.65 -2.32
CA THR A 18 -13.46 -16.38 -1.65
C THR A 18 -13.26 -15.47 -0.44
N LEU A 19 -12.35 -15.83 0.48
CA LEU A 19 -12.10 -15.05 1.70
C LEU A 19 -11.65 -13.61 1.38
N TYR A 20 -10.77 -13.42 0.39
CA TYR A 20 -10.31 -12.08 0.03
C TYR A 20 -11.40 -11.29 -0.70
N HIS A 21 -11.95 -11.85 -1.79
CA HIS A 21 -12.82 -11.11 -2.71
C HIS A 21 -14.22 -10.88 -2.17
N GLU A 22 -14.77 -11.80 -1.35
CA GLU A 22 -16.13 -11.67 -0.84
C GLU A 22 -16.17 -11.01 0.54
N TYR A 23 -15.12 -11.14 1.35
CA TYR A 23 -15.12 -10.68 2.73
C TYR A 23 -14.05 -9.62 3.02
N ALA A 24 -12.76 -9.91 2.78
CA ALA A 24 -11.67 -9.08 3.28
C ALA A 24 -11.53 -7.74 2.56
N LYS A 25 -11.60 -7.70 1.22
CA LYS A 25 -11.29 -6.49 0.43
C LYS A 25 -12.23 -5.31 0.67
N HIS A 26 -13.41 -5.58 1.21
CA HIS A 26 -14.44 -4.58 1.49
C HIS A 26 -14.42 -4.06 2.93
N GLN A 27 -13.58 -4.64 3.80
CA GLN A 27 -13.47 -4.17 5.17
C GLN A 27 -12.79 -2.80 5.22
N PRO A 28 -13.21 -1.90 6.13
CA PRO A 28 -12.49 -0.65 6.36
C PRO A 28 -11.10 -0.92 6.92
N ILE A 29 -10.19 0.03 6.69
CA ILE A 29 -8.86 0.02 7.29
C ILE A 29 -8.93 0.71 8.64
N PHE A 30 -8.45 0.02 9.69
CA PHE A 30 -8.20 0.63 10.99
C PHE A 30 -6.70 0.63 11.27
N ASP A 31 -6.05 1.72 10.88
CA ASP A 31 -4.60 1.90 10.98
C ASP A 31 -4.20 2.52 12.33
N TYR A 32 -4.29 1.73 13.40
CA TYR A 32 -4.12 2.20 14.78
C TYR A 32 -2.69 2.66 15.11
N HIS A 33 -1.72 2.34 14.27
CA HIS A 33 -0.33 2.73 14.44
C HIS A 33 0.32 3.02 13.09
N CYS A 34 0.60 4.29 12.83
CA CYS A 34 1.30 4.76 11.66
C CYS A 34 2.25 5.90 12.01
N HIS A 35 3.04 6.32 11.02
CA HIS A 35 3.98 7.44 11.13
C HIS A 35 3.62 8.58 10.15
N LEU A 36 2.35 8.69 9.76
CA LEU A 36 1.88 9.80 8.94
C LEU A 36 2.03 11.12 9.69
N ASN A 37 2.44 12.17 8.97
CA ASN A 37 2.55 13.50 9.56
C ASN A 37 1.15 14.10 9.80
N PRO A 38 0.77 14.43 11.06
CA PRO A 38 -0.54 15.01 11.34
C PRO A 38 -0.80 16.35 10.62
N LYS A 39 0.26 17.13 10.35
CA LYS A 39 0.16 18.40 9.63
C LYS A 39 -0.30 18.20 8.19
N ASP A 40 0.26 17.20 7.51
CA ASP A 40 -0.09 16.90 6.11
C ASP A 40 -1.57 16.52 5.98
N ILE A 41 -2.10 15.81 6.99
CA ILE A 41 -3.53 15.47 7.08
C ILE A 41 -4.36 16.73 7.34
N ALA A 42 -3.98 17.54 8.34
CA ALA A 42 -4.72 18.74 8.74
C ALA A 42 -4.79 19.81 7.63
N GLU A 43 -3.73 19.93 6.84
CA GLU A 43 -3.62 20.90 5.75
C GLU A 43 -4.07 20.33 4.39
N ASN A 44 -4.46 19.05 4.33
CA ASN A 44 -4.77 18.34 3.08
C ASN A 44 -3.64 18.52 2.03
N ARG A 45 -2.40 18.24 2.45
CA ARG A 45 -1.17 18.46 1.67
C ARG A 45 -1.35 17.94 0.25
N GLN A 46 -1.08 18.81 -0.72
CA GLN A 46 -0.94 18.44 -2.12
C GLN A 46 0.55 18.25 -2.41
N PHE A 47 0.93 17.05 -2.83
CA PHE A 47 2.30 16.77 -3.26
C PHE A 47 2.57 17.45 -4.61
N LYS A 48 3.76 18.02 -4.75
CA LYS A 48 4.27 18.70 -5.93
C LYS A 48 4.47 17.75 -7.11
N ASP A 49 5.02 16.57 -6.85
CA ASP A 49 5.33 15.57 -7.88
C ASP A 49 5.42 14.15 -7.30
N LEU A 50 5.60 13.17 -8.19
CA LEU A 50 5.71 11.76 -7.81
C LEU A 50 6.98 11.46 -6.98
N THR A 51 8.06 12.21 -7.21
CA THR A 51 9.33 11.97 -6.51
C THR A 51 9.18 12.32 -5.04
N GLU A 52 8.53 13.46 -4.75
CA GLU A 52 8.23 13.89 -3.39
C GLU A 52 7.43 12.82 -2.62
N ILE A 53 6.24 12.45 -3.11
CA ILE A 53 5.37 11.50 -2.40
C ILE A 53 5.98 10.09 -2.27
N TRP A 54 6.78 9.63 -3.23
CA TRP A 54 7.29 8.25 -3.22
C TRP A 54 8.71 8.09 -2.66
N LEU A 55 9.56 9.11 -2.73
CA LEU A 55 10.94 9.00 -2.25
C LEU A 55 11.16 9.63 -0.87
N GLU A 56 10.24 10.42 -0.31
CA GLU A 56 10.42 11.03 1.02
C GLU A 56 10.56 10.01 2.17
N GLY A 57 9.96 8.81 2.05
CA GLY A 57 10.04 7.71 3.04
C GLY A 57 9.59 6.37 2.46
N ASP A 58 9.50 5.25 3.20
CA ASP A 58 10.06 4.89 4.52
C ASP A 58 11.51 4.36 4.39
N HIS A 59 12.32 5.04 3.57
CA HIS A 59 13.75 4.79 3.36
C HIS A 59 14.13 3.45 2.70
N TYR A 60 13.23 2.48 2.52
CA TYR A 60 13.53 1.21 1.82
C TYR A 60 14.10 1.43 0.42
N LYS A 61 13.57 2.41 -0.33
CA LYS A 61 14.08 2.78 -1.65
C LYS A 61 15.52 3.33 -1.56
N TRP A 62 15.80 4.17 -0.57
CA TRP A 62 17.15 4.71 -0.35
C TRP A 62 18.15 3.64 0.06
N ARG A 63 17.71 2.67 0.87
CA ARG A 63 18.53 1.51 1.21
C ARG A 63 18.89 0.72 -0.04
N ALA A 64 17.92 0.42 -0.90
CA ALA A 64 18.15 -0.32 -2.13
C ALA A 64 19.08 0.42 -3.11
N LEU A 65 18.96 1.76 -3.22
CA LEU A 65 19.84 2.59 -4.08
C LEU A 65 21.31 2.60 -3.65
N ARG A 66 21.62 2.21 -2.41
CA ARG A 66 22.98 2.18 -1.85
C ARG A 66 23.60 0.77 -1.82
N SER A 67 22.85 -0.25 -2.25
CA SER A 67 23.27 -1.66 -2.29
C SER A 67 24.11 -2.02 -3.50
#